data_AF-A0A3D5J4Z1-F1
#
_entry.id   AF-A0A3D5J4Z1-F1
#
_cell.length_a   1.000
_cell.length_b   1.000
_cell.length_c   1.000
_cell.angle_alpha   90.00
_cell.angle_beta   90.00
_cell.angle_gamma   90.00
#
_symmetry.space_group_name_H-M   'P 1'
#
loop_
_entity.id
_entity.type
_entity.pdbx_description
1 polymer ?
#
loop_
_entity_poly.entity_id
_entity_poly.type
_entity_poly.pdbx_seq_one_letter_code
_entity_poly.pdbx_strand_id
1 'polypeptide(L)'
;ELGKVAEVDIQSFQDLKDALQKRIEYFDENGCKLCDHGLNAMSFAEFTEAEINAIFKNKLSGKEVSATDAEKFKTAILLFLSETYHQFGWVQQFHLGALRNNNKRMLAQLGPDTGWDSIGDYSQAEKLSRFLNTLDGKDKLTKTILYNLNPADNEVFATMIGNFNDGSVKGKVQWGSGWWFLDQKDGMEKQMNALSNMGLISCFIGMLTDSRSFLSFPRHEYFRRVLCNLFGKEMASGELPQDMDLVGSTIANICYGNAKDYFKF
;
A
#
# COMPACT_ATOMS: atom_id res chain seq x y z
N GLU A 1 13.12 15.23 -15.68
CA GLU A 1 11.79 15.85 -15.42
C GLU A 1 11.66 16.33 -13.99
N LEU A 2 11.85 15.46 -12.98
CA LEU A 2 11.81 15.84 -11.57
C LEU A 2 12.63 17.10 -11.22
N GLY A 3 13.90 17.17 -11.62
CA GLY A 3 14.74 18.36 -11.36
C GLY A 3 14.20 19.65 -11.96
N LYS A 4 13.48 19.59 -13.09
CA LYS A 4 12.83 20.77 -13.68
C LYS A 4 11.66 21.25 -12.83
N VAL A 5 10.79 20.33 -12.40
CA VAL A 5 9.57 20.67 -11.62
C VAL A 5 9.87 20.98 -10.15
N ALA A 6 11.00 20.52 -9.62
CA ALA A 6 11.46 20.85 -8.27
C ALA A 6 12.42 22.05 -8.24
N GLU A 7 12.85 22.53 -9.41
CA GLU A 7 13.90 23.54 -9.56
C GLU A 7 15.16 23.15 -8.76
N VAL A 8 15.65 21.93 -9.01
CA VAL A 8 16.86 21.37 -8.41
C VAL A 8 17.67 20.68 -9.51
N ASP A 9 18.96 21.02 -9.60
CA ASP A 9 19.90 20.23 -10.41
C ASP A 9 20.31 18.97 -9.62
N ILE A 10 19.89 17.80 -10.11
CA ILE A 10 20.02 16.55 -9.35
C ILE A 10 21.31 15.83 -9.76
N GLN A 11 22.38 16.04 -9.01
CA GLN A 11 23.71 15.46 -9.26
C GLN A 11 24.17 14.47 -8.18
N SER A 12 23.46 14.41 -7.06
CA SER A 12 23.72 13.53 -5.93
C SER A 12 22.42 12.94 -5.37
N PHE A 13 22.55 11.94 -4.48
CA PHE A 13 21.39 11.40 -3.79
C PHE A 13 20.77 12.43 -2.83
N GLN A 14 21.56 13.36 -2.28
CA GLN A 14 21.03 14.46 -1.48
C GLN A 14 20.16 15.39 -2.33
N ASP A 15 20.62 15.79 -3.52
CA ASP A 15 19.81 16.63 -4.41
C ASP A 15 18.50 15.95 -4.81
N LEU A 16 18.51 14.61 -4.96
CA LEU A 16 17.29 13.85 -5.22
C LEU A 16 16.32 13.90 -4.04
N LYS A 17 16.83 13.74 -2.82
CA LYS A 17 16.02 13.87 -1.59
C LYS A 17 15.42 15.28 -1.49
N ASP A 18 16.22 16.31 -1.73
CA ASP A 18 15.77 17.70 -1.67
C ASP A 18 14.70 17.98 -2.73
N ALA A 19 14.89 17.47 -3.96
CA ALA A 19 13.90 17.59 -5.03
C ALA A 19 12.58 16.89 -4.67
N LEU A 20 12.65 15.67 -4.11
CA LEU A 20 11.46 14.92 -3.69
C LEU A 20 10.74 15.58 -2.51
N GLN A 21 11.49 16.08 -1.52
CA GLN A 21 10.91 16.80 -0.39
C GLN A 21 10.15 18.04 -0.86
N LYS A 22 10.73 18.87 -1.74
CA LYS A 22 10.03 20.01 -2.35
C LYS A 22 8.74 19.61 -3.05
N ARG A 23 8.73 18.45 -3.72
CA ARG A 23 7.51 17.94 -4.36
C ARG A 23 6.48 17.48 -3.33
N ILE A 24 6.90 16.78 -2.27
CA ILE A 24 6.00 16.37 -1.18
C ILE A 24 5.37 17.61 -0.51
N GLU A 25 6.17 18.63 -0.21
CA GLU A 25 5.71 19.93 0.30
C GLU A 25 4.64 20.54 -0.63
N TYR A 26 4.92 20.62 -1.93
CA TYR A 26 3.93 21.07 -2.91
C TYR A 26 2.63 20.23 -2.89
N PHE A 27 2.74 18.90 -2.81
CA PHE A 27 1.55 18.04 -2.77
C PHE A 27 0.75 18.27 -1.47
N ASP A 28 1.42 18.45 -0.35
CA ASP A 28 0.80 18.72 0.95
C ASP A 28 0.06 20.07 0.94
N GLU A 29 0.69 21.12 0.41
CA GLU A 29 0.08 22.43 0.18
C GLU A 29 -1.18 22.35 -0.71
N ASN A 30 -1.25 21.35 -1.59
CA ASN A 30 -2.40 21.07 -2.46
C ASN A 30 -3.39 20.04 -1.87
N GLY A 31 -3.29 19.77 -0.56
CA GLY A 31 -4.25 18.94 0.18
C GLY A 31 -4.02 17.43 0.05
N CYS A 32 -2.86 17.00 -0.44
CA CYS A 32 -2.48 15.60 -0.41
C CYS A 32 -2.36 15.09 1.03
N LYS A 33 -2.88 13.90 1.30
CA LYS A 33 -2.86 13.27 2.64
C LYS A 33 -2.34 11.84 2.62
N LEU A 34 -2.00 11.33 1.44
CA LEU A 34 -1.57 9.96 1.28
C LEU A 34 -0.65 9.78 0.07
N CYS A 35 0.15 8.73 0.09
CA CYS A 35 0.94 8.28 -1.05
C CYS A 35 0.56 6.85 -1.45
N ASP A 36 1.10 6.41 -2.59
CA ASP A 36 0.95 5.05 -3.06
C ASP A 36 2.21 4.55 -3.77
N HIS A 37 2.54 3.27 -3.54
CA HIS A 37 3.71 2.58 -4.08
C HIS A 37 3.31 1.23 -4.67
N GLY A 38 3.27 1.14 -6.00
CA GLY A 38 3.12 -0.13 -6.73
C GLY A 38 4.47 -0.82 -6.93
N LEU A 39 4.69 -1.97 -6.31
CA LEU A 39 5.94 -2.73 -6.36
C LEU A 39 5.69 -4.23 -6.62
N ASN A 40 6.65 -4.93 -7.23
CA ASN A 40 6.59 -6.40 -7.34
C ASN A 40 6.66 -7.04 -5.95
N ALA A 41 7.63 -6.60 -5.15
CA ALA A 41 7.78 -6.96 -3.75
C ALA A 41 8.47 -5.82 -3.00
N MET A 42 8.35 -5.81 -1.68
CA MET A 42 9.10 -4.87 -0.85
C MET A 42 10.61 -5.10 -1.04
N SER A 43 11.35 -4.01 -1.27
CA SER A 43 12.81 -4.06 -1.38
C SER A 43 13.43 -3.78 -0.01
N PHE A 44 14.41 -4.60 0.39
CA PHE A 44 15.15 -4.36 1.61
C PHE A 44 16.58 -4.88 1.53
N ALA A 45 17.55 -3.98 1.59
CA ALA A 45 18.96 -4.27 1.83
C ALA A 45 19.58 -3.18 2.70
N GLU A 46 20.49 -3.57 3.59
CA GLU A 46 21.29 -2.62 4.34
C GLU A 46 22.23 -1.85 3.41
N PHE A 47 22.42 -0.57 3.70
CA PHE A 47 23.24 0.32 2.90
C PHE A 47 23.91 1.38 3.78
N THR A 48 25.01 1.91 3.27
CA THR A 48 25.65 3.13 3.75
C THR A 48 25.35 4.29 2.80
N GLU A 49 25.41 5.52 3.29
CA GLU A 49 25.23 6.70 2.46
C GLU A 49 26.29 6.79 1.32
N ALA A 50 27.50 6.34 1.60
CA ALA A 50 28.58 6.27 0.60
C ALA A 50 28.23 5.33 -0.56
N GLU A 51 27.68 4.15 -0.27
CA GLU A 51 27.21 3.21 -1.30
C GLU A 51 26.09 3.80 -2.14
N ILE A 52 25.08 4.41 -1.52
CA ILE A 52 23.96 5.00 -2.26
C ILE A 52 24.43 6.15 -3.17
N ASN A 53 25.32 7.01 -2.69
CA ASN A 53 25.91 8.06 -3.50
C ASN A 53 26.73 7.51 -4.67
N ALA A 54 27.48 6.43 -4.48
CA ALA A 54 28.23 5.77 -5.54
C ALA A 54 27.28 5.14 -6.58
N ILE A 55 26.23 4.44 -6.14
CA ILE A 55 25.21 3.84 -7.02
C ILE A 55 24.54 4.92 -7.86
N PHE A 56 24.16 6.04 -7.24
CA PHE A 56 23.52 7.16 -7.92
C PHE A 56 24.42 7.75 -9.01
N LYS A 57 25.68 8.07 -8.68
CA LYS A 57 26.67 8.60 -9.64
C LYS A 57 26.99 7.60 -10.77
N ASN A 58 27.10 6.31 -10.43
CA ASN A 58 27.31 5.27 -11.43
C ASN A 58 26.13 5.21 -12.42
N LYS A 59 24.89 5.29 -11.93
CA LYS A 59 23.72 5.29 -12.81
C LYS A 59 23.64 6.55 -13.69
N LEU A 60 23.91 7.73 -13.13
CA LEU A 60 23.95 9.00 -13.90
C LEU A 60 25.03 8.98 -14.99
N SER A 61 26.16 8.34 -14.75
CA SER A 61 27.23 8.16 -15.74
C SER A 61 26.98 7.03 -16.74
N GLY A 62 25.79 6.42 -16.73
CA GLY A 62 25.39 5.40 -17.70
C GLY A 62 25.91 4.00 -17.41
N LYS A 63 26.53 3.76 -16.25
CA LYS A 63 26.98 2.41 -15.87
C LYS A 63 25.80 1.51 -15.50
N GLU A 64 26.01 0.21 -15.67
CA GLU A 64 25.07 -0.80 -15.19
C GLU A 64 24.99 -0.78 -13.66
N VAL A 65 23.79 -1.04 -13.15
CA VAL A 65 23.52 -1.14 -11.70
C VAL A 65 23.19 -2.59 -11.42
N SER A 66 23.92 -3.20 -10.47
CA SER A 66 23.68 -4.58 -10.08
C SER A 66 22.31 -4.74 -9.40
N ALA A 67 21.79 -5.97 -9.34
CA ALA A 67 20.54 -6.24 -8.64
C ALA A 67 20.60 -5.82 -7.16
N THR A 68 21.73 -6.09 -6.50
CA THR A 68 21.99 -5.71 -5.10
C THR A 68 22.02 -4.19 -4.93
N ASP A 69 22.70 -3.47 -5.83
CA ASP A 69 22.76 -2.01 -5.79
C ASP A 69 21.39 -1.38 -6.04
N ALA A 70 20.62 -1.94 -6.99
CA ALA A 70 19.25 -1.50 -7.24
C ALA A 70 18.36 -1.71 -6.01
N GLU A 71 18.53 -2.82 -5.29
CA GLU A 71 17.80 -3.09 -4.05
C GLU A 71 18.19 -2.14 -2.91
N LYS A 72 19.49 -1.88 -2.70
CA LYS A 72 19.97 -0.87 -1.74
C LYS A 72 19.39 0.51 -2.04
N PHE A 73 19.45 0.93 -3.30
CA PHE A 73 18.91 2.22 -3.74
C PHE A 73 17.39 2.32 -3.53
N LYS A 74 16.64 1.28 -3.90
CA LYS A 74 15.18 1.20 -3.65
C LYS A 74 14.85 1.27 -2.16
N THR A 75 15.62 0.58 -1.33
CA THR A 75 15.45 0.61 0.13
C THR A 75 15.70 2.03 0.66
N ALA A 76 16.80 2.66 0.26
CA ALA A 76 17.15 4.00 0.70
C ALA A 76 16.11 5.06 0.32
N ILE A 77 15.60 5.03 -0.92
CA ILE A 77 14.60 5.99 -1.37
C ILE A 77 13.24 5.77 -0.70
N LEU A 78 12.81 4.52 -0.53
CA LEU A 78 11.54 4.21 0.13
C LEU A 78 11.56 4.58 1.62
N LEU A 79 12.67 4.33 2.32
CA LEU A 79 12.83 4.76 3.72
C LEU A 79 12.82 6.28 3.82
N PHE A 80 13.57 6.99 2.97
CA PHE A 80 13.53 8.45 2.94
C PHE A 80 12.10 8.97 2.75
N LEU A 81 11.41 8.50 1.71
CA LEU A 81 10.04 8.90 1.41
C LEU A 81 9.09 8.62 2.58
N SER A 82 9.15 7.44 3.18
CA SER A 82 8.29 7.04 4.30
C SER A 82 8.55 7.87 5.55
N GLU A 83 9.81 8.17 5.85
CA GLU A 83 10.18 9.07 6.94
C GLU A 83 9.70 10.51 6.67
N THR A 84 9.69 10.97 5.41
CA THR A 84 9.12 12.26 5.03
C THR A 84 7.60 12.24 5.14
N TYR A 85 6.90 11.21 4.67
CA TYR A 85 5.43 11.09 4.82
C TYR A 85 5.00 11.15 6.28
N HIS A 86 5.79 10.55 7.18
CA HIS A 86 5.58 10.65 8.62
C HIS A 86 5.64 12.10 9.14
N GLN A 87 6.58 12.92 8.65
CA GLN A 87 6.69 14.34 9.03
C GLN A 87 5.42 15.13 8.66
N PHE A 88 4.79 14.79 7.53
CA PHE A 88 3.53 15.41 7.08
C PHE A 88 2.26 14.70 7.60
N GLY A 89 2.41 13.61 8.37
CA GLY A 89 1.27 12.82 8.87
C GLY A 89 0.45 12.12 7.78
N TRP A 90 1.05 11.89 6.61
CA TRP A 90 0.41 11.22 5.48
C TRP A 90 0.18 9.74 5.76
N VAL A 91 -0.82 9.16 5.10
CA VAL A 91 -0.99 7.70 5.02
C VAL A 91 -0.12 7.16 3.88
N GLN A 92 0.58 6.05 4.09
CA GLN A 92 1.34 5.38 3.03
C GLN A 92 0.67 4.07 2.60
N GLN A 93 0.70 3.80 1.29
CA GLN A 93 0.10 2.59 0.72
C GLN A 93 1.15 1.80 -0.07
N PHE A 94 1.08 0.48 0.04
CA PHE A 94 1.96 -0.44 -0.70
C PHE A 94 1.13 -1.50 -1.42
N HIS A 95 1.09 -1.40 -2.74
CA HIS A 95 0.44 -2.37 -3.63
C HIS A 95 1.48 -3.36 -4.18
N LEU A 96 1.47 -4.58 -3.63
CA LEU A 96 2.53 -5.57 -3.83
C LEU A 96 2.06 -6.77 -4.65
N GLY A 97 2.87 -7.22 -5.61
CA GLY A 97 2.69 -8.52 -6.27
C GLY A 97 2.29 -8.48 -7.74
N ALA A 98 2.27 -7.32 -8.41
CA ALA A 98 1.96 -7.25 -9.84
C ALA A 98 3.11 -7.77 -10.72
N LEU A 99 2.81 -8.72 -11.60
CA LEU A 99 3.69 -9.15 -12.69
C LEU A 99 3.26 -8.41 -13.97
N ARG A 100 4.03 -7.39 -14.36
CA ARG A 100 3.63 -6.42 -15.39
C ARG A 100 4.29 -6.68 -16.74
N ASN A 101 3.63 -6.22 -17.80
CA ASN A 101 4.14 -6.16 -19.17
C ASN A 101 4.59 -7.53 -19.73
N ASN A 102 3.82 -8.58 -19.41
CA ASN A 102 4.16 -9.97 -19.78
C ASN A 102 4.23 -10.17 -21.30
N ASN A 103 3.38 -9.45 -22.04
CA ASN A 103 3.31 -9.56 -23.48
C ASN A 103 4.20 -8.51 -24.16
N LYS A 104 5.47 -8.85 -24.40
CA LYS A 104 6.46 -7.96 -25.05
C LYS A 104 5.99 -7.41 -26.40
N ARG A 105 5.29 -8.22 -27.20
CA ARG A 105 4.76 -7.79 -28.51
C ARG A 105 3.74 -6.68 -28.34
N MET A 106 2.82 -6.83 -27.39
CA MET A 106 1.79 -5.82 -27.15
C MET A 106 2.32 -4.60 -26.40
N LEU A 107 3.30 -4.77 -25.51
CA LEU A 107 4.01 -3.65 -24.89
C LEU A 107 4.63 -2.71 -25.94
N ALA A 108 5.26 -3.27 -26.97
CA ALA A 108 5.86 -2.48 -28.06
C ALA A 108 4.81 -1.74 -28.92
N GLN A 109 3.57 -2.25 -29.00
CA GLN A 109 2.50 -1.68 -29.83
C GLN A 109 1.60 -0.70 -29.07
N LEU A 110 1.26 -1.02 -27.83
CA LEU A 110 0.24 -0.32 -27.04
C LEU A 110 0.81 0.39 -25.81
N GLY A 111 2.02 0.06 -25.39
CA GLY A 111 2.59 0.53 -24.13
C GLY A 111 2.02 -0.19 -22.89
N PRO A 112 2.39 0.28 -21.69
CA PRO A 112 1.95 -0.30 -20.41
C PRO A 112 0.46 -0.09 -20.14
N ASP A 113 -0.07 -0.76 -19.11
CA ASP A 113 -1.45 -0.62 -18.62
C ASP A 113 -2.55 -0.93 -19.66
N THR A 114 -2.28 -1.89 -20.56
CA THR A 114 -3.17 -2.30 -21.65
C THR A 114 -3.68 -3.74 -21.53
N GLY A 115 -3.73 -4.28 -20.31
CA GLY A 115 -4.35 -5.59 -20.00
C GLY A 115 -3.41 -6.79 -20.09
N TRP A 116 -2.09 -6.58 -20.08
CA TRP A 116 -1.07 -7.64 -20.17
C TRP A 116 -0.30 -7.88 -18.86
N ASP A 117 -0.93 -7.53 -17.75
CA ASP A 117 -0.42 -7.68 -16.39
C ASP A 117 -1.17 -8.82 -15.69
N SER A 118 -0.53 -9.48 -14.73
CA SER A 118 -1.11 -10.61 -13.99
C SER A 118 -0.65 -10.64 -12.53
N ILE A 119 -1.17 -11.60 -11.78
CA ILE A 119 -0.70 -11.93 -10.43
C ILE A 119 0.73 -12.50 -10.52
N GLY A 120 1.65 -11.97 -9.72
CA GLY A 120 2.99 -12.52 -9.50
C GLY A 120 3.09 -13.29 -8.17
N ASP A 121 4.16 -14.04 -7.99
CA ASP A 121 4.42 -14.97 -6.87
C ASP A 121 5.71 -14.63 -6.12
N TYR A 122 5.94 -13.35 -5.88
CA TYR A 122 7.13 -12.86 -5.18
C TYR A 122 7.03 -13.07 -3.66
N SER A 123 8.11 -13.51 -3.01
CA SER A 123 8.18 -13.55 -1.55
C SER A 123 8.08 -12.15 -0.93
N GLN A 124 7.07 -11.93 -0.08
CA GLN A 124 6.79 -10.62 0.51
C GLN A 124 7.28 -10.48 1.96
N ALA A 125 7.09 -11.53 2.77
CA ALA A 125 7.06 -11.42 4.23
C ALA A 125 8.32 -10.81 4.86
N GLU A 126 9.50 -11.36 4.58
CA GLU A 126 10.73 -10.99 5.28
C GLU A 126 11.13 -9.53 5.01
N LYS A 127 11.16 -9.13 3.74
CA LYS A 127 11.58 -7.77 3.35
C LYS A 127 10.56 -6.73 3.80
N LEU A 128 9.26 -7.06 3.74
CA LEU A 128 8.20 -6.21 4.25
C LEU A 128 8.34 -6.00 5.77
N SER A 129 8.56 -7.06 6.54
CA SER A 129 8.80 -6.99 7.98
C SER A 129 10.01 -6.11 8.32
N ARG A 130 11.16 -6.33 7.67
CA ARG A 130 12.38 -5.54 7.90
C ARG A 130 12.19 -4.07 7.54
N PHE A 131 11.48 -3.77 6.45
CA PHE A 131 11.18 -2.41 6.03
C PHE A 131 10.33 -1.67 7.07
N LEU A 132 9.20 -2.26 7.47
CA LEU A 132 8.30 -1.69 8.48
C LEU A 132 9.01 -1.53 9.83
N ASN A 133 9.77 -2.53 10.27
CA ASN A 133 10.53 -2.48 11.51
C ASN A 133 11.62 -1.40 11.51
N THR A 134 12.21 -1.10 10.35
CA THR A 134 13.22 -0.02 10.25
C THR A 134 12.60 1.36 10.46
N LEU A 135 11.35 1.56 10.02
CA LEU A 135 10.60 2.80 10.26
C LEU A 135 10.10 2.86 11.71
N ASP A 136 9.53 1.75 12.19
CA ASP A 136 8.95 1.65 13.53
C ASP A 136 10.01 1.78 14.63
N GLY A 137 11.19 1.16 14.46
CA GLY A 137 12.32 1.29 15.38
C GLY A 137 12.91 2.70 15.48
N LYS A 138 12.49 3.64 14.62
CA LYS A 138 12.82 5.07 14.69
C LYS A 138 11.64 5.94 15.13
N ASP A 139 10.50 5.33 15.46
CA ASP A 139 9.22 6.00 15.69
C ASP A 139 8.80 6.89 14.49
N LYS A 140 8.98 6.36 13.28
CA LYS A 140 8.68 7.04 12.01
C LYS A 140 7.75 6.23 11.11
N LEU A 141 7.20 5.11 11.59
CA LEU A 141 6.19 4.38 10.85
C LEU A 141 4.87 5.14 10.92
N THR A 142 4.43 5.70 9.79
CA THR A 142 3.12 6.35 9.69
C THR A 142 1.99 5.32 9.48
N LYS A 143 0.75 5.81 9.49
CA LYS A 143 -0.44 5.06 9.05
C LYS A 143 -0.15 4.38 7.71
N THR A 144 -0.25 3.06 7.67
CA THR A 144 0.17 2.25 6.51
C THR A 144 -0.96 1.34 6.05
N ILE A 145 -1.18 1.23 4.75
CA ILE A 145 -2.11 0.26 4.15
C ILE A 145 -1.33 -0.67 3.23
N LEU A 146 -1.45 -1.97 3.48
CA LEU A 146 -0.78 -3.01 2.69
C LEU A 146 -1.81 -3.69 1.79
N TYR A 147 -1.45 -3.93 0.54
CA TYR A 147 -2.25 -4.69 -0.43
C TYR A 147 -1.38 -5.76 -1.08
N ASN A 148 -1.90 -6.98 -1.18
CA ASN A 148 -1.32 -8.08 -1.94
C ASN A 148 -2.17 -8.35 -3.19
N LEU A 149 -1.53 -8.69 -4.30
CA LEU A 149 -2.21 -9.12 -5.52
C LEU A 149 -2.40 -10.65 -5.59
N ASN A 150 -1.54 -11.40 -4.88
CA ASN A 150 -1.60 -12.85 -4.83
C ASN A 150 -2.37 -13.29 -3.59
N PRO A 151 -3.52 -13.99 -3.73
CA PRO A 151 -4.34 -14.36 -2.58
C PRO A 151 -3.66 -15.39 -1.65
N ALA A 152 -2.58 -16.03 -2.09
CA ALA A 152 -1.76 -16.89 -1.22
C ALA A 152 -1.03 -16.09 -0.11
N ASP A 153 -0.90 -14.77 -0.27
CA ASP A 153 -0.29 -13.88 0.73
C ASP A 153 -1.32 -13.28 1.70
N ASN A 154 -2.60 -13.63 1.62
CA ASN A 154 -3.67 -13.03 2.43
C ASN A 154 -3.35 -13.10 3.93
N GLU A 155 -3.08 -14.30 4.44
CA GLU A 155 -2.78 -14.53 5.84
C GLU A 155 -1.42 -13.93 6.24
N VAL A 156 -0.46 -13.88 5.32
CA VAL A 156 0.83 -13.20 5.52
C VAL A 156 0.58 -11.71 5.79
N PHE A 157 -0.25 -11.06 4.99
CA PHE A 157 -0.52 -9.63 5.14
C PHE A 157 -1.43 -9.35 6.35
N ALA A 158 -2.46 -10.18 6.56
CA ALA A 158 -3.36 -10.08 7.70
C ALA A 158 -2.62 -10.19 9.05
N THR A 159 -1.58 -11.04 9.13
CA THR A 159 -0.74 -11.15 10.33
C THR A 159 0.38 -10.10 10.38
N MET A 160 0.92 -9.68 9.23
CA MET A 160 1.98 -8.65 9.17
C MET A 160 1.57 -7.35 9.84
N ILE A 161 0.33 -6.90 9.62
CA ILE A 161 -0.16 -5.64 10.20
C ILE A 161 -0.21 -5.68 11.73
N GLY A 162 -0.39 -6.87 12.32
CA GLY A 162 -0.46 -7.06 13.77
C GLY A 162 0.85 -6.72 14.49
N ASN A 163 1.99 -6.87 13.80
CA ASN A 163 3.31 -6.57 14.36
C ASN A 163 3.53 -5.07 14.65
N PHE A 164 2.77 -4.19 13.99
CA PHE A 164 3.05 -2.74 13.94
C PHE A 164 1.84 -1.87 14.32
N ASN A 165 0.82 -2.46 14.94
CA ASN A 165 -0.25 -1.71 15.60
C ASN A 165 0.15 -1.41 17.06
N ASP A 166 0.32 -0.12 17.39
CA ASP A 166 0.90 0.34 18.66
C ASP A 166 -0.13 0.98 19.62
N GLY A 167 -1.40 1.06 19.23
CA GLY A 167 -2.48 1.67 20.01
C GLY A 167 -2.59 3.19 19.90
N SER A 168 -1.70 3.87 19.17
CA SER A 168 -1.76 5.33 18.94
C SER A 168 -2.93 5.74 18.05
N VAL A 169 -3.29 4.88 17.10
CA VAL A 169 -4.39 5.05 16.14
C VAL A 169 -5.13 3.72 16.00
N LYS A 170 -6.47 3.76 15.91
CA LYS A 170 -7.29 2.58 15.64
C LYS A 170 -6.89 1.95 14.29
N GLY A 171 -6.20 0.81 14.36
CA GLY A 171 -5.66 0.12 13.19
C GLY A 171 -4.66 0.97 12.41
N LYS A 172 -3.60 1.46 13.08
CA LYS A 172 -2.49 2.22 12.48
C LYS A 172 -2.00 1.58 11.18
N VAL A 173 -1.79 0.26 11.18
CA VAL A 173 -1.47 -0.52 9.98
C VAL A 173 -2.68 -1.34 9.57
N GLN A 174 -3.14 -1.11 8.34
CA GLN A 174 -4.32 -1.72 7.73
C GLN A 174 -3.89 -2.74 6.66
N TRP A 175 -4.64 -3.83 6.56
CA TRP A 175 -4.64 -4.67 5.38
C TRP A 175 -5.84 -4.27 4.51
N GLY A 176 -5.54 -3.80 3.30
CA GLY A 176 -6.53 -3.23 2.40
C GLY A 176 -7.51 -4.24 1.83
N SER A 177 -8.56 -3.73 1.17
CA SER A 177 -9.55 -4.57 0.48
C SER A 177 -8.92 -5.41 -0.66
N GLY A 178 -9.65 -6.40 -1.14
CA GLY A 178 -9.22 -7.22 -2.28
C GLY A 178 -8.84 -6.35 -3.46
N TRP A 179 -7.56 -6.41 -3.87
CA TRP A 179 -7.00 -5.51 -4.88
C TRP A 179 -7.08 -6.10 -6.29
N TRP A 180 -7.51 -5.27 -7.25
CA TRP A 180 -7.49 -5.52 -8.69
C TRP A 180 -8.15 -6.84 -9.10
N PHE A 181 -7.39 -7.93 -9.36
CA PHE A 181 -7.97 -9.23 -9.72
C PHE A 181 -8.77 -9.87 -8.57
N LEU A 182 -8.51 -9.41 -7.34
CA LEU A 182 -9.19 -9.84 -6.13
C LEU A 182 -10.39 -8.95 -5.77
N ASP A 183 -10.64 -7.86 -6.53
CA ASP A 183 -11.81 -6.98 -6.38
C ASP A 183 -13.06 -7.61 -7.04
N GLN A 184 -13.45 -8.77 -6.51
CA GLN A 184 -14.61 -9.57 -6.87
C GLN A 184 -15.04 -10.41 -5.65
N LYS A 185 -16.25 -10.98 -5.64
CA LYS A 185 -16.84 -11.58 -4.44
C LYS A 185 -15.95 -12.60 -3.72
N ASP A 186 -15.36 -13.57 -4.42
CA ASP A 186 -14.52 -14.60 -3.80
C ASP A 186 -13.24 -13.99 -3.19
N GLY A 187 -12.62 -13.03 -3.88
CA GLY A 187 -11.46 -12.31 -3.38
C GLY A 187 -11.77 -11.46 -2.16
N MET A 188 -12.89 -10.72 -2.19
CA MET A 188 -13.37 -9.93 -1.05
C MET A 188 -13.73 -10.81 0.16
N GLU A 189 -14.46 -11.91 -0.05
CA GLU A 189 -14.84 -12.83 1.03
C GLU A 189 -13.58 -13.44 1.68
N LYS A 190 -12.59 -13.88 0.88
CA LYS A 190 -11.31 -14.40 1.40
C LYS A 190 -10.52 -13.33 2.17
N GLN A 191 -10.45 -12.11 1.65
CA GLN A 191 -9.76 -11.00 2.31
C GLN A 191 -10.43 -10.67 3.66
N MET A 192 -11.74 -10.47 3.67
CA MET A 192 -12.46 -10.12 4.91
C MET A 192 -12.41 -11.26 5.94
N ASN A 193 -12.50 -12.52 5.51
CA ASN A 193 -12.39 -13.67 6.43
C ASN A 193 -11.00 -13.76 7.07
N ALA A 194 -9.93 -13.59 6.31
CA ALA A 194 -8.57 -13.57 6.88
C ALA A 194 -8.38 -12.38 7.83
N LEU A 195 -8.91 -11.19 7.48
CA LEU A 195 -8.83 -10.00 8.34
C LEU A 195 -9.64 -10.17 9.62
N SER A 196 -10.81 -10.81 9.55
CA SER A 196 -11.67 -11.11 10.69
C SER A 196 -11.00 -12.12 11.65
N ASN A 197 -10.35 -13.15 11.11
CA ASN A 197 -9.67 -14.17 11.91
C ASN A 197 -8.36 -13.69 12.56
N MET A 198 -7.61 -12.83 11.89
CA MET A 198 -6.23 -12.49 12.28
C MET A 198 -6.04 -11.04 12.74
N GLY A 199 -7.08 -10.21 12.58
CA GLY A 199 -7.07 -8.80 12.94
C GLY A 199 -8.41 -8.36 13.54
N LEU A 200 -8.77 -7.10 13.29
CA LEU A 200 -10.01 -6.50 13.79
C LEU A 200 -10.83 -5.96 12.62
N ILE A 201 -11.77 -6.76 12.11
CA ILE A 201 -12.64 -6.36 10.98
C ILE A 201 -13.45 -5.09 11.28
N SER A 202 -13.78 -4.82 12.55
CA SER A 202 -14.47 -3.59 12.98
C SER A 202 -13.63 -2.31 12.82
N CYS A 203 -12.31 -2.45 12.63
CA CYS A 203 -11.37 -1.36 12.35
C CYS A 203 -11.06 -1.21 10.85
N PHE A 204 -11.62 -2.07 9.99
CA PHE A 204 -11.32 -2.07 8.58
C PHE A 204 -11.78 -0.77 7.91
N ILE A 205 -10.88 -0.11 7.18
CA ILE A 205 -11.15 1.14 6.46
C ILE A 205 -11.98 0.95 5.18
N GLY A 206 -12.25 -0.30 4.79
CA GLY A 206 -13.24 -0.62 3.76
C GLY A 206 -12.73 -0.48 2.32
N MET A 207 -13.63 -0.04 1.45
CA MET A 207 -13.51 -0.17 0.00
C MET A 207 -12.96 1.08 -0.68
N LEU A 208 -12.20 0.88 -1.76
CA LEU A 208 -11.84 1.88 -2.75
C LEU A 208 -12.06 1.31 -4.16
N THR A 209 -12.20 2.15 -5.18
CA THR A 209 -12.53 1.68 -6.54
C THR A 209 -11.32 1.23 -7.35
N ASP A 210 -10.13 1.78 -7.06
CA ASP A 210 -8.89 1.63 -7.84
C ASP A 210 -9.13 1.72 -9.36
N SER A 211 -9.93 2.70 -9.77
CA SER A 211 -10.42 2.77 -11.14
C SER A 211 -10.25 4.15 -11.76
N ARG A 212 -9.93 4.14 -13.05
CA ARG A 212 -9.96 5.31 -13.92
C ARG A 212 -11.35 5.62 -14.50
N SER A 213 -12.37 4.80 -14.20
CA SER A 213 -13.73 4.97 -14.72
C SER A 213 -14.63 5.69 -13.70
N PHE A 214 -15.34 6.72 -14.15
CA PHE A 214 -16.40 7.36 -13.36
C PHE A 214 -17.57 6.41 -13.04
N LEU A 215 -17.72 5.34 -13.81
CA LEU A 215 -18.76 4.31 -13.60
C LEU A 215 -18.31 3.21 -12.63
N SER A 216 -17.25 3.44 -11.85
CA SER A 216 -16.70 2.44 -10.92
C SER A 216 -17.35 2.45 -9.54
N PHE A 217 -18.12 3.49 -9.17
CA PHE A 217 -18.80 3.56 -7.88
C PHE A 217 -19.73 2.38 -7.54
N PRO A 218 -20.37 1.68 -8.50
CA PRO A 218 -21.06 0.41 -8.23
C PRO A 218 -20.17 -0.67 -7.59
N ARG A 219 -18.83 -0.58 -7.66
CA ARG A 219 -17.92 -1.44 -6.88
C ARG A 219 -18.13 -1.28 -5.38
N HIS A 220 -18.44 -0.07 -4.88
CA HIS A 220 -18.81 0.13 -3.48
C HIS A 220 -20.14 -0.54 -3.14
N GLU A 221 -21.14 -0.48 -4.03
CA GLU A 221 -22.40 -1.21 -3.81
C GLU A 221 -22.14 -2.73 -3.74
N TYR A 222 -21.34 -3.25 -4.67
CA TYR A 222 -20.98 -4.65 -4.72
C TYR A 222 -20.27 -5.10 -3.43
N PHE A 223 -19.23 -4.37 -3.00
CA PHE A 223 -18.55 -4.59 -1.72
C PHE A 223 -19.51 -4.58 -0.54
N ARG A 224 -20.38 -3.56 -0.44
CA ARG A 224 -21.35 -3.43 0.67
C ARG A 224 -22.31 -4.61 0.73
N ARG A 225 -22.79 -5.10 -0.41
CA ARG A 225 -23.65 -6.29 -0.49
C ARG A 225 -22.92 -7.55 -0.02
N VAL A 226 -21.66 -7.73 -0.43
CA VAL A 226 -20.83 -8.86 0.01
C VAL A 226 -20.59 -8.79 1.52
N LEU A 227 -20.21 -7.62 2.05
CA LEU A 227 -19.99 -7.38 3.47
C LEU A 227 -21.25 -7.67 4.30
N CYS A 228 -22.40 -7.07 3.95
CA CYS A 228 -23.65 -7.28 4.68
C CYS A 228 -24.10 -8.74 4.64
N ASN A 229 -23.88 -9.44 3.52
CA ASN A 229 -24.22 -10.85 3.39
C ASN A 229 -23.28 -11.75 4.22
N LEU A 230 -22.00 -11.40 4.35
CA LEU A 230 -21.05 -12.12 5.23
C LEU A 230 -21.50 -12.02 6.70
N PHE A 231 -21.64 -10.80 7.21
CA PHE A 231 -22.08 -10.56 8.59
C PHE A 231 -23.49 -11.11 8.87
N GLY A 232 -24.42 -10.95 7.91
CA GLY A 232 -25.78 -11.46 8.05
C GLY A 232 -25.84 -12.99 8.15
N LYS A 233 -24.94 -13.71 7.45
CA LYS A 233 -24.82 -15.17 7.59
C LYS A 233 -24.29 -15.57 8.96
N GLU A 234 -23.24 -14.90 9.44
CA GLU A 234 -22.66 -15.16 10.77
C GLU A 234 -23.65 -14.86 11.89
N MET A 235 -24.48 -13.81 11.75
CA MET A 235 -25.60 -13.58 12.66
C MET A 235 -26.61 -14.74 12.61
N ALA A 236 -27.02 -15.14 11.40
CA ALA A 236 -28.02 -16.20 11.21
C ALA A 236 -27.55 -17.58 11.71
N SER A 237 -26.24 -17.89 11.65
CA SER A 237 -25.66 -19.11 12.19
C SER A 237 -25.39 -19.04 13.70
N GLY A 238 -25.51 -17.85 14.32
CA GLY A 238 -25.25 -17.64 15.74
C GLY A 238 -23.77 -17.44 16.08
N GLU A 239 -22.91 -17.22 15.09
CA GLU A 239 -21.50 -16.86 15.27
C GLU A 239 -21.35 -15.41 15.74
N LEU A 240 -22.22 -14.51 15.25
CA LEU A 240 -22.37 -13.14 15.72
C LEU A 240 -23.69 -12.96 16.49
N PRO A 241 -23.75 -12.03 17.46
CA PRO A 241 -24.97 -11.74 18.19
C PRO A 241 -26.05 -11.18 17.25
N GLN A 242 -27.32 -11.44 17.58
CA GLN A 242 -28.49 -10.87 16.92
C GLN A 242 -28.75 -9.42 17.39
N ASP A 243 -27.70 -8.60 17.38
CA ASP A 243 -27.71 -7.19 17.79
C ASP A 243 -27.50 -6.30 16.56
N MET A 244 -28.61 -5.74 16.06
CA MET A 244 -28.62 -4.90 14.87
C MET A 244 -27.91 -3.56 15.08
N ASP A 245 -27.87 -3.04 16.31
CA ASP A 245 -27.21 -1.77 16.59
C ASP A 245 -25.68 -1.96 16.56
N LEU A 246 -25.19 -3.02 17.18
CA LEU A 246 -23.76 -3.37 17.17
C LEU A 246 -23.28 -3.74 15.76
N VAL A 247 -23.95 -4.66 15.08
CA VAL A 247 -23.52 -5.12 13.75
C VAL A 247 -23.76 -4.03 12.69
N GLY A 248 -24.90 -3.35 12.75
CA GLY A 248 -25.23 -2.27 11.83
C GLY A 248 -24.26 -1.09 11.92
N SER A 249 -23.89 -0.67 13.14
CA SER A 249 -22.88 0.39 13.33
C SER A 249 -21.50 -0.03 12.87
N THR A 250 -21.12 -1.30 13.07
CA THR A 250 -19.87 -1.86 12.55
C THR A 250 -19.82 -1.80 11.03
N ILE A 251 -20.88 -2.26 10.35
CA ILE A 251 -20.99 -2.20 8.89
C ILE A 251 -20.94 -0.74 8.40
N ALA A 252 -21.67 0.18 9.05
CA ALA A 252 -21.66 1.60 8.69
C ALA A 252 -20.25 2.23 8.81
N ASN A 253 -19.50 1.84 9.84
CA ASN A 253 -18.12 2.28 10.02
C ASN A 253 -17.20 1.74 8.93
N ILE A 254 -17.29 0.45 8.58
CA ILE A 254 -16.53 -0.13 7.46
C ILE A 254 -16.90 0.56 6.12
N CYS A 255 -18.16 0.94 5.95
CA CYS A 255 -18.63 1.58 4.73
C CYS A 255 -18.15 3.02 4.55
N TYR A 256 -17.80 3.72 5.63
CA TYR A 256 -17.42 5.13 5.59
C TYR A 256 -16.68 5.64 6.84
N GLY A 257 -17.24 5.42 8.05
CA GLY A 257 -16.76 6.05 9.29
C GLY A 257 -15.26 5.81 9.57
N ASN A 258 -14.82 4.56 9.45
CA ASN A 258 -13.42 4.20 9.67
C ASN A 258 -12.48 4.92 8.69
N ALA A 259 -12.81 4.97 7.40
CA ALA A 259 -12.00 5.68 6.41
C ALA A 259 -11.95 7.19 6.70
N LYS A 260 -13.11 7.80 7.00
CA LYS A 260 -13.19 9.22 7.33
C LYS A 260 -12.25 9.58 8.48
N ASP A 261 -12.30 8.81 9.57
CA ASP A 261 -11.48 9.04 10.75
C ASP A 261 -10.00 8.75 10.48
N TYR A 262 -9.71 7.66 9.78
CA TYR A 262 -8.34 7.23 9.46
C TYR A 262 -7.61 8.26 8.59
N PHE A 263 -8.26 8.79 7.56
CA PHE A 263 -7.68 9.77 6.64
C PHE A 263 -7.91 11.23 7.07
N LYS A 264 -8.74 11.48 8.08
CA LYS A 264 -9.16 12.82 8.53
C LYS A 264 -9.81 13.63 7.38
N PHE A 265 -10.78 13.03 6.71
CA PHE A 265 -11.61 13.69 5.67
C PHE A 265 -12.80 14.44 6.26
#